data_AF-A0AA38XBC0-F1
#
_entry.id   AF-A0AA38XBC0-F1
#
_cell.length_a   1.000
_cell.length_b   1.000
_cell.length_c   1.000
_cell.angle_alpha   90.00
_cell.angle_beta   90.00
_cell.angle_gamma   90.00
#
_symmetry.space_group_name_H-M   'P 1'
#
loop_
_entity.id
_entity.type
_entity.pdbx_description
1 polymer ?
#
loop_
_entity_poly.entity_id
_entity_poly.type
_entity_poly.pdbx_seq_one_letter_code
_entity_poly.pdbx_strand_id
1 'polypeptide(L)'
;MKPVTERFPGEENHSEAWDWHFSKRFCTPYWQKRSKKPPETNTWYNMWYMLLTDYSKRRLTNSSDIFPALSGLQTVFAAFTQDQLLAGPFSNDLERGLLWEVDLFQINHRATPFRAPTWSWASVEGPVSWPFDINSEFIPGYKIQLVDHGTVSKAQKSEDHLGADTHGEVGEGTYIKLLGRWRSTGSWDEITIPTDSNSTHWYLYDHHGMTHATCSFDVGANTDHIHPHFQKGDWGLLQIATWDIYSHVDTTRVLYALILRSVPGVDELYERIGIAHIYTDDIATDAEILDWEVKTLKIV
;
A
#
# COMPACT_ATOMS: atom_id res chain seq x y z
N MET A 1 70.29 -23.21 -3.08
CA MET A 1 69.68 -24.46 -3.60
C MET A 1 68.52 -24.83 -2.69
N LYS A 2 67.31 -25.05 -3.23
CA LYS A 2 66.26 -25.82 -2.50
C LYS A 2 66.77 -27.26 -2.29
N PRO A 3 66.39 -27.94 -1.20
CA PRO A 3 65.21 -28.85 -1.21
C PRO A 3 64.32 -28.69 0.06
N VAL A 4 62.99 -28.83 0.05
CA VAL A 4 62.12 -30.04 -0.12
C VAL A 4 62.16 -30.94 1.14
N THR A 5 61.32 -30.64 2.14
CA THR A 5 60.07 -31.30 2.60
C THR A 5 60.25 -32.57 3.44
N GLU A 6 59.65 -32.57 4.63
CA GLU A 6 58.88 -33.71 5.14
C GLU A 6 57.74 -33.18 6.03
N ARG A 7 56.50 -33.56 5.67
CA ARG A 7 55.25 -33.33 6.41
C ARG A 7 55.08 -34.45 7.43
N PHE A 8 54.35 -34.18 8.52
CA PHE A 8 53.35 -35.11 9.10
C PHE A 8 52.35 -34.32 9.99
N PRO A 9 51.16 -34.87 10.29
CA PRO A 9 49.90 -34.31 9.80
C PRO A 9 48.95 -33.82 10.91
N GLY A 10 48.00 -32.98 10.51
CA GLY A 10 46.82 -32.65 11.30
C GLY A 10 46.95 -31.31 12.03
N GLU A 11 46.47 -30.25 11.39
CA GLU A 11 45.59 -29.27 12.03
C GLU A 11 45.00 -28.37 10.93
N GLU A 12 43.70 -28.17 11.05
CA GLU A 12 42.79 -27.77 10.01
C GLU A 12 42.87 -26.27 9.70
N ASN A 13 42.85 -25.95 8.41
CA ASN A 13 42.59 -24.61 7.90
C ASN A 13 41.12 -24.25 8.16
N HIS A 14 40.87 -23.23 8.98
CA HIS A 14 39.66 -22.41 8.86
C HIS A 14 40.02 -20.93 8.93
N SER A 15 40.56 -20.42 7.81
CA SER A 15 40.45 -19.01 7.44
C SER A 15 39.62 -18.92 6.16
N GLU A 16 38.30 -19.18 6.26
CA GLU A 16 37.37 -18.73 5.24
C GLU A 16 36.92 -17.32 5.61
N ALA A 17 37.76 -16.36 5.23
CA ALA A 17 37.32 -14.99 5.07
C ALA A 17 36.24 -14.96 3.99
N TRP A 18 35.10 -14.36 4.32
CA TRP A 18 33.98 -14.15 3.40
C TRP A 18 34.43 -13.34 2.18
N ASP A 19 34.48 -13.98 1.01
CA ASP A 19 34.78 -13.34 -0.27
C ASP A 19 33.48 -13.15 -1.07
N TRP A 20 33.10 -11.89 -1.25
CA TRP A 20 31.90 -11.46 -1.98
C TRP A 20 31.88 -11.94 -3.45
N HIS A 21 33.01 -12.38 -3.99
CA HIS A 21 33.10 -12.89 -5.34
C HIS A 21 32.50 -14.28 -5.57
N PHE A 22 32.27 -15.09 -4.52
CA PHE A 22 31.79 -16.48 -4.67
C PHE A 22 30.25 -16.65 -4.72
N SER A 23 29.46 -15.62 -4.47
CA SER A 23 27.98 -15.68 -4.49
C SER A 23 27.35 -15.54 -5.88
N LYS A 24 28.14 -15.56 -6.96
CA LYS A 24 27.65 -15.46 -8.35
C LYS A 24 26.71 -16.60 -8.78
N ARG A 25 26.58 -17.68 -8.00
CA ARG A 25 25.61 -18.76 -8.24
C ARG A 25 24.16 -18.41 -7.88
N PHE A 26 23.94 -17.41 -7.03
CA PHE A 26 22.58 -16.91 -6.71
C PHE A 26 22.20 -15.65 -7.51
N CYS A 27 23.16 -15.08 -8.24
CA CYS A 27 22.98 -13.93 -9.12
C CYS A 27 23.35 -14.26 -10.58
N THR A 28 22.93 -15.43 -11.08
CA THR A 28 22.80 -15.60 -12.53
C THR A 28 21.61 -14.75 -12.98
N PRO A 29 21.80 -13.66 -13.74
CA PRO A 29 20.69 -12.84 -14.17
C PRO A 29 19.99 -13.59 -15.30
N TYR A 30 18.89 -14.27 -14.96
CA TYR A 30 17.95 -14.80 -15.95
C TYR A 30 17.41 -13.70 -16.90
N TRP A 31 17.65 -12.43 -16.54
CA TRP A 31 17.32 -11.20 -17.27
C TRP A 31 18.23 -10.85 -18.44
N GLN A 32 19.42 -11.48 -18.60
CA GLN A 32 20.33 -11.16 -19.71
C GLN A 32 19.80 -11.57 -21.10
N LYS A 33 18.68 -12.29 -21.19
CA LYS A 33 18.10 -12.76 -22.46
C LYS A 33 16.82 -12.05 -22.92
N ARG A 34 16.34 -10.98 -22.26
CA ARG A 34 15.18 -10.22 -22.74
C ARG A 34 15.42 -8.70 -22.61
N SER A 35 15.41 -8.02 -23.77
CA SER A 35 15.43 -6.55 -23.96
C SER A 35 16.68 -5.80 -23.46
N LYS A 36 17.29 -4.99 -24.35
CA LYS A 36 18.41 -4.07 -24.03
C LYS A 36 17.95 -2.76 -23.37
N LYS A 37 16.65 -2.55 -23.20
CA LYS A 37 16.12 -1.36 -22.51
C LYS A 37 15.87 -1.70 -21.05
N PRO A 38 16.26 -0.84 -20.10
CA PRO A 38 15.82 -1.00 -18.72
C PRO A 38 14.28 -1.02 -18.70
N PRO A 39 13.65 -1.75 -17.76
CA PRO A 39 12.21 -1.71 -17.60
C PRO A 39 11.74 -0.27 -17.43
N GLU A 40 10.59 0.06 -18.00
CA GLU A 40 9.94 1.35 -17.75
C GLU A 40 9.64 1.47 -16.26
N THR A 41 9.64 2.69 -15.71
CA THR A 41 9.41 2.95 -14.27
C THR A 41 8.15 2.27 -13.75
N ASN A 42 7.08 2.27 -14.54
CA ASN A 42 5.82 1.57 -14.29
C ASN A 42 6.02 0.06 -13.99
N THR A 43 6.95 -0.61 -14.68
CA THR A 43 7.27 -2.01 -14.42
C THR A 43 7.89 -2.22 -13.03
N TRP A 44 8.74 -1.30 -12.57
CA TRP A 44 9.35 -1.39 -11.24
C TRP A 44 8.33 -1.20 -10.12
N TYR A 45 7.37 -0.28 -10.30
CA TYR A 45 6.28 -0.12 -9.35
C TYR A 45 5.39 -1.37 -9.27
N ASN A 46 5.02 -1.96 -10.41
CA ASN A 46 4.24 -3.20 -10.42
C ASN A 46 4.99 -4.33 -9.69
N MET A 47 6.28 -4.49 -9.94
CA MET A 47 7.11 -5.48 -9.23
C MET A 47 7.17 -5.22 -7.72
N TRP A 48 7.20 -3.95 -7.30
CA TRP A 48 7.18 -3.59 -5.89
C TRP A 48 5.88 -4.02 -5.22
N TYR A 49 4.71 -3.70 -5.78
CA TYR A 49 3.42 -4.08 -5.18
C TYR A 49 3.15 -5.59 -5.23
N MET A 50 3.63 -6.29 -6.27
CA MET A 50 3.64 -7.76 -6.29
C MET A 50 4.50 -8.33 -5.15
N LEU A 51 5.67 -7.75 -4.92
CA LEU A 51 6.55 -8.15 -3.83
C LEU A 51 5.92 -7.90 -2.46
N LEU A 52 5.26 -6.76 -2.27
CA LEU A 52 4.53 -6.43 -1.03
C LEU A 52 3.36 -7.40 -0.81
N THR A 53 2.63 -7.75 -1.87
CA THR A 53 1.54 -8.76 -1.82
C THR A 53 2.06 -10.11 -1.32
N ASP A 54 3.20 -10.57 -1.84
CA ASP A 54 3.79 -11.83 -1.37
C ASP A 54 4.46 -11.73 0.01
N TYR A 55 4.97 -10.55 0.35
CA TYR A 55 5.62 -10.31 1.64
C TYR A 55 4.63 -10.19 2.79
N SER A 56 3.48 -9.55 2.58
CA SER A 56 2.41 -9.41 3.56
C SER A 56 1.87 -10.77 4.07
N LYS A 57 1.89 -11.81 3.22
CA LYS A 57 1.50 -13.19 3.58
C LYS A 57 2.44 -13.88 4.57
N ARG A 58 3.64 -13.34 4.80
CA ARG A 58 4.65 -13.96 5.66
C ARG A 58 4.30 -13.71 7.13
N ARG A 59 4.42 -14.76 7.95
CA ARG A 59 4.30 -14.64 9.40
C ARG A 59 5.62 -14.14 9.98
N LEU A 60 5.68 -12.87 10.32
CA LEU A 60 6.84 -12.28 11.00
C LEU A 60 6.86 -12.73 12.46
N THR A 61 8.02 -13.18 12.94
CA THR A 61 8.22 -13.50 14.36
C THR A 61 8.15 -12.23 15.22
N ASN A 62 8.61 -11.10 14.67
CA ASN A 62 8.55 -9.78 15.27
C ASN A 62 7.85 -8.82 14.30
N SER A 63 6.70 -8.29 14.69
CA SER A 63 5.87 -7.43 13.83
C SER A 63 6.56 -6.11 13.45
N SER A 64 7.55 -5.67 14.24
CA SER A 64 8.35 -4.46 13.93
C SER A 64 9.36 -4.64 12.79
N ASP A 65 9.69 -5.88 12.41
CA ASP A 65 10.68 -6.15 11.35
C ASP A 65 10.12 -5.98 9.93
N ILE A 66 8.88 -5.49 9.79
CA ILE A 66 8.17 -5.40 8.50
C ILE A 66 8.88 -4.51 7.46
N PHE A 67 9.48 -3.40 7.89
CA PHE A 67 10.28 -2.54 7.01
C PHE A 67 11.78 -2.85 7.08
N PRO A 68 12.39 -3.10 8.26
CA PRO A 68 13.79 -3.51 8.33
C PRO A 68 14.14 -4.71 7.43
N ALA A 69 13.28 -5.73 7.36
CA ALA A 69 13.49 -6.89 6.50
C ALA A 69 13.33 -6.61 4.99
N LEU A 70 12.76 -5.46 4.61
CA LEU A 70 12.63 -5.00 3.23
C LEU A 70 13.63 -3.91 2.84
N SER A 71 14.37 -3.34 3.79
CA SER A 71 15.24 -2.16 3.61
C SER A 71 16.22 -2.24 2.43
N GLY A 72 16.87 -3.39 2.25
CA GLY A 72 17.77 -3.61 1.10
C GLY A 72 17.03 -3.55 -0.24
N LEU A 73 15.82 -4.10 -0.30
CA LEU A 73 14.98 -4.03 -1.49
C LEU A 73 14.44 -2.62 -1.71
N GLN A 74 13.97 -1.95 -0.66
CA GLN A 74 13.54 -0.55 -0.71
C GLN A 74 14.61 0.34 -1.36
N THR A 75 15.86 0.19 -0.94
CA THR A 75 17.01 0.91 -1.50
C THR A 75 17.18 0.64 -3.00
N VAL A 76 17.06 -0.63 -3.41
CA VAL A 76 17.18 -1.03 -4.83
C VAL A 76 16.04 -0.45 -5.67
N PHE A 77 14.79 -0.59 -5.22
CA PHE A 77 13.64 -0.08 -5.95
C PHE A 77 13.63 1.45 -6.02
N ALA A 78 13.96 2.14 -4.92
CA ALA A 78 14.13 3.61 -4.91
C ALA A 78 15.22 4.06 -5.89
N ALA A 79 16.34 3.34 -5.98
CA ALA A 79 17.39 3.64 -6.94
C ALA A 79 16.96 3.41 -8.41
N PHE A 80 16.16 2.38 -8.70
CA PHE A 80 15.69 2.15 -10.07
C PHE A 80 14.57 3.10 -10.51
N THR A 81 13.69 3.46 -9.57
CA THR A 81 12.58 4.39 -9.83
C THR A 81 13.01 5.85 -9.77
N GLN A 82 14.13 6.14 -9.09
CA GLN A 82 14.54 7.50 -8.70
C GLN A 82 13.45 8.20 -7.88
N ASP A 83 12.75 7.43 -7.04
CA ASP A 83 11.60 7.87 -6.27
C ASP A 83 11.76 7.54 -4.78
N GLN A 84 11.04 8.28 -3.95
CA GLN A 84 11.02 8.14 -2.51
C GLN A 84 9.88 7.21 -2.06
N LEU A 85 10.20 6.32 -1.13
CA LEU A 85 9.21 5.53 -0.40
C LEU A 85 8.66 6.32 0.79
N LEU A 86 7.35 6.39 0.88
CA LEU A 86 6.58 6.96 1.98
C LEU A 86 5.96 5.80 2.76
N ALA A 87 6.65 5.25 3.76
CA ALA A 87 6.16 4.13 4.57
C ALA A 87 5.52 2.97 3.76
N GLY A 88 6.07 2.64 2.58
CA GLY A 88 5.59 1.54 1.72
C GLY A 88 5.26 1.96 0.29
N PRO A 89 4.29 2.87 0.06
CA PRO A 89 4.05 3.49 -1.24
C PRO A 89 5.20 4.34 -1.77
N PHE A 90 5.29 4.47 -3.10
CA PHE A 90 6.18 5.42 -3.78
C PHE A 90 5.50 6.78 -3.94
N SER A 91 6.26 7.88 -3.82
CA SER A 91 5.69 9.23 -3.84
C SER A 91 5.13 9.64 -5.21
N ASN A 92 5.76 9.20 -6.31
CA ASN A 92 5.32 9.45 -7.69
C ASN A 92 4.38 8.37 -8.25
N ASP A 93 4.06 7.34 -7.47
CA ASP A 93 3.08 6.28 -7.82
C ASP A 93 2.11 6.02 -6.65
N LEU A 94 1.80 7.10 -5.93
CA LEU A 94 1.03 7.05 -4.70
C LEU A 94 -0.40 6.57 -4.95
N GLU A 95 -0.95 6.88 -6.13
CA GLU A 95 -2.27 6.45 -6.56
C GLU A 95 -2.40 4.93 -6.47
N ARG A 96 -1.42 4.21 -7.03
CA ARG A 96 -1.36 2.75 -6.94
C ARG A 96 -0.98 2.29 -5.55
N GLY A 97 -0.02 2.95 -4.92
CA GLY A 97 0.43 2.60 -3.58
C GLY A 97 -0.68 2.62 -2.52
N LEU A 98 -1.71 3.43 -2.72
CA LEU A 98 -2.88 3.52 -1.84
C LEU A 98 -4.01 2.53 -2.19
N LEU A 99 -3.94 1.78 -3.30
CA LEU A 99 -5.00 0.84 -3.69
C LEU A 99 -4.95 -0.52 -2.96
N TRP A 100 -4.04 -0.72 -2.00
CA TRP A 100 -3.98 -1.99 -1.29
C TRP A 100 -5.32 -2.29 -0.61
N GLU A 101 -5.66 -3.56 -0.51
CA GLU A 101 -6.84 -4.06 0.18
C GLU A 101 -6.49 -5.31 0.97
N VAL A 102 -7.23 -5.58 2.04
CA VAL A 102 -7.02 -6.77 2.87
C VAL A 102 -7.75 -7.99 2.28
N ASP A 103 -7.28 -9.19 2.61
CA ASP A 103 -8.04 -10.41 2.34
C ASP A 103 -9.32 -10.42 3.18
N LEU A 104 -10.46 -10.26 2.51
CA LEU A 104 -11.80 -10.19 3.10
C LEU A 104 -12.22 -11.49 3.79
N PHE A 105 -11.56 -12.61 3.49
CA PHE A 105 -11.83 -13.89 4.13
C PHE A 105 -11.03 -14.08 5.44
N GLN A 106 -10.23 -13.09 5.84
CA GLN A 106 -9.43 -13.12 7.06
C GLN A 106 -9.86 -11.99 8.01
N ILE A 107 -9.78 -12.27 9.31
CA ILE A 107 -9.95 -11.22 10.32
C ILE A 107 -8.66 -10.43 10.36
N ASN A 108 -8.70 -9.20 9.83
CA ASN A 108 -7.58 -8.28 9.84
C ASN A 108 -7.69 -7.33 11.03
N HIS A 109 -6.56 -7.03 11.66
CA HIS A 109 -6.44 -6.13 12.80
C HIS A 109 -5.46 -5.00 12.49
N ARG A 110 -5.61 -3.85 13.15
CA ARG A 110 -4.52 -2.87 13.17
C ARG A 110 -3.31 -3.51 13.84
N ALA A 111 -2.14 -3.26 13.27
CA ALA A 111 -0.91 -3.75 13.84
C ALA A 111 -0.64 -3.10 15.20
N THR A 112 -0.36 -3.94 16.19
CA THR A 112 -0.04 -3.50 17.56
C THR A 112 1.26 -4.18 18.01
N PRO A 113 2.31 -3.44 18.39
CA PRO A 113 2.39 -1.97 18.49
C PRO A 113 2.39 -1.24 17.13
N PHE A 114 2.25 0.09 17.15
CA PHE A 114 2.31 0.92 15.95
C PHE A 114 3.57 0.62 15.13
N ARG A 115 3.38 0.40 13.82
CA ARG A 115 4.47 0.16 12.87
C ARG A 115 4.40 1.02 11.61
N ALA A 116 3.22 1.51 11.24
CA ALA A 116 3.02 2.34 10.06
C ALA A 116 1.72 3.17 10.17
N PRO A 117 1.63 4.33 9.50
CA PRO A 117 0.43 5.16 9.43
C PRO A 117 -0.71 4.44 8.71
N THR A 118 -1.97 4.84 8.93
CA THR A 118 -3.14 4.04 8.49
C THR A 118 -3.26 3.87 6.98
N TRP A 119 -2.71 4.79 6.21
CA TRP A 119 -2.68 4.74 4.74
C TRP A 119 -1.61 3.79 4.19
N SER A 120 -0.68 3.31 5.02
CA SER A 120 0.29 2.28 4.65
C SER A 120 -0.32 0.89 4.71
N TRP A 121 0.02 0.05 3.73
CA TRP A 121 -0.28 -1.38 3.72
C TRP A 121 0.24 -2.11 4.96
N ALA A 122 1.33 -1.59 5.53
CA ALA A 122 1.90 -2.08 6.75
C ALA A 122 1.14 -1.56 7.99
N SER A 123 -0.06 -0.98 7.90
CA SER A 123 -0.85 -0.62 9.08
C SER A 123 -1.66 -1.79 9.66
N VAL A 124 -1.83 -2.88 8.90
CA VAL A 124 -2.70 -4.02 9.23
C VAL A 124 -1.98 -5.36 9.30
N GLU A 125 -2.31 -6.20 10.27
CA GLU A 125 -1.82 -7.57 10.32
C GLU A 125 -2.61 -8.46 9.37
N GLY A 126 -1.91 -9.08 8.42
CA GLY A 126 -2.49 -10.02 7.48
C GLY A 126 -2.03 -9.81 6.03
N PRO A 127 -2.46 -10.68 5.12
CA PRO A 127 -2.23 -10.52 3.70
C PRO A 127 -2.95 -9.29 3.14
N VAL A 128 -2.26 -8.58 2.26
CA VAL A 128 -2.85 -7.52 1.42
C VAL A 128 -2.58 -7.82 -0.05
N SER A 129 -3.43 -7.28 -0.92
CA SER A 129 -3.28 -7.32 -2.36
C SER A 129 -3.56 -5.97 -2.99
N TRP A 130 -3.20 -5.81 -4.26
CA TRP A 130 -3.58 -4.67 -5.08
C TRP A 130 -4.53 -5.14 -6.18
N PRO A 131 -5.57 -4.36 -6.52
CA PRO A 131 -6.64 -4.78 -7.42
C PRO A 131 -6.27 -4.56 -8.90
N PHE A 132 -4.98 -4.55 -9.22
CA PHE A 132 -4.47 -4.39 -10.57
C PHE A 132 -3.38 -5.43 -10.85
N ASP A 133 -3.27 -5.81 -12.11
CA ASP A 133 -2.21 -6.63 -12.64
C ASP A 133 -1.37 -5.85 -13.66
N ILE A 134 -0.43 -6.53 -14.31
CA ILE A 134 0.42 -5.93 -15.35
C ILE A 134 -0.37 -5.46 -16.60
N ASN A 135 -1.61 -5.89 -16.76
CA ASN A 135 -2.46 -5.56 -17.91
C ASN A 135 -3.41 -4.39 -17.61
N SER A 136 -3.64 -4.07 -16.34
CA SER A 136 -4.54 -3.00 -15.92
C SER A 136 -4.03 -1.63 -16.36
N GLU A 137 -4.89 -0.82 -16.97
CA GLU A 137 -4.52 0.49 -17.50
C GLU A 137 -5.05 1.60 -16.60
N PHE A 138 -4.14 2.47 -16.15
CA PHE A 138 -4.51 3.71 -15.49
C PHE A 138 -5.13 4.64 -16.51
N ILE A 139 -6.35 5.10 -16.27
CA ILE A 139 -7.03 6.01 -17.19
C ILE A 139 -6.54 7.43 -16.90
N PRO A 140 -5.90 8.11 -17.89
CA PRO A 140 -5.53 9.50 -17.72
C PRO A 140 -6.78 10.35 -17.41
N GLY A 141 -6.77 11.02 -16.27
CA GLY A 141 -7.93 11.76 -15.79
C GLY A 141 -7.70 12.38 -14.43
N TYR A 142 -8.79 12.56 -13.67
CA TYR A 142 -8.70 13.05 -12.31
C TYR A 142 -7.94 12.03 -11.44
N LYS A 143 -6.94 12.52 -10.72
CA LYS A 143 -6.20 11.75 -9.73
C LYS A 143 -5.86 12.60 -8.53
N ILE A 144 -5.65 11.95 -7.39
CA ILE A 144 -5.12 12.61 -6.21
C ILE A 144 -3.78 13.29 -6.50
N GLN A 145 -3.50 14.35 -5.76
CA GLN A 145 -2.21 15.01 -5.77
C GLN A 145 -1.64 15.00 -4.36
N LEU A 146 -0.41 14.49 -4.22
CA LEU A 146 0.35 14.64 -2.98
C LEU A 146 0.78 16.11 -2.83
N VAL A 147 0.23 16.78 -1.83
CA VAL A 147 0.50 18.21 -1.56
C VAL A 147 1.66 18.38 -0.58
N ASP A 148 1.71 17.53 0.44
CA ASP A 148 2.69 17.58 1.53
C ASP A 148 2.74 16.21 2.23
N HIS A 149 3.84 15.92 2.90
CA HIS A 149 3.96 14.75 3.77
C HIS A 149 4.95 15.03 4.90
N GLY A 150 4.72 14.43 6.06
CA GLY A 150 5.60 14.53 7.22
C GLY A 150 5.93 13.16 7.76
N THR A 151 7.21 12.94 8.07
CA THR A 151 7.68 11.68 8.67
C THR A 151 8.17 11.94 10.08
N VAL A 152 7.67 11.16 11.03
CA VAL A 152 8.22 11.11 12.39
C VAL A 152 9.18 9.94 12.47
N SER A 153 10.41 10.15 12.91
CA SER A 153 11.36 9.05 13.12
C SER A 153 11.00 8.28 14.40
N LYS A 154 11.03 6.96 14.33
CA LYS A 154 10.86 6.09 15.52
C LYS A 154 12.03 6.19 16.50
N ALA A 155 13.16 6.77 16.07
CA ALA A 155 14.38 6.89 16.84
C ALA A 155 14.31 7.99 17.92
N GLN A 156 14.00 7.59 19.15
CA GLN A 156 14.56 8.21 20.36
C GLN A 156 14.94 7.12 21.37
N LYS A 157 16.23 6.71 21.35
CA LYS A 157 17.09 6.27 22.48
C LYS A 157 18.33 5.49 21.98
N SER A 158 19.36 6.20 21.53
CA SER A 158 20.77 5.84 21.79
C SER A 158 21.69 6.96 21.32
N GLU A 159 22.22 7.73 22.27
CA GLU A 159 23.45 8.52 22.07
C GLU A 159 24.62 7.55 21.99
N ASP A 160 24.82 6.93 20.83
CA ASP A 160 26.14 6.53 20.32
C ASP A 160 25.94 5.73 19.02
N HIS A 161 26.78 6.06 18.05
CA HIS A 161 27.02 5.40 16.76
C HIS A 161 26.21 5.91 15.54
N LEU A 162 26.94 6.71 14.74
CA LEU A 162 27.03 6.70 13.27
C LEU A 162 25.76 6.27 12.50
N GLY A 163 25.02 7.26 12.02
CA GLY A 163 24.12 7.15 10.88
C GLY A 163 22.86 6.32 11.15
N ALA A 164 21.87 6.93 11.81
CA ALA A 164 20.54 6.34 11.93
C ALA A 164 19.83 6.34 10.56
N ASP A 165 20.17 5.37 9.72
CA ASP A 165 19.34 5.00 8.57
C ASP A 165 18.10 4.30 9.10
N THR A 166 17.01 5.05 9.27
CA THR A 166 15.71 4.49 9.65
C THR A 166 15.23 3.69 8.46
N HIS A 167 15.46 2.37 8.48
CA HIS A 167 15.15 1.35 7.48
C HIS A 167 13.67 1.29 7.03
N GLY A 168 13.10 2.41 6.56
CA GLY A 168 11.70 2.61 6.27
C GLY A 168 10.79 2.76 7.51
N GLU A 169 11.33 2.63 8.73
CA GLU A 169 10.54 2.75 9.96
C GLU A 169 10.12 4.18 10.26
N VAL A 170 8.84 4.35 10.55
CA VAL A 170 8.23 5.64 10.90
C VAL A 170 7.51 5.55 12.24
N GLY A 171 7.35 6.69 12.90
CA GLY A 171 6.66 6.86 14.17
C GLY A 171 5.24 7.40 14.01
N GLU A 172 4.48 7.35 15.09
CA GLU A 172 3.13 7.93 15.18
C GLU A 172 3.16 9.42 14.83
N GLY A 173 2.13 9.91 14.13
CA GLY A 173 2.04 11.28 13.64
C GLY A 173 2.65 11.50 12.25
N THR A 174 3.25 10.47 11.63
CA THR A 174 3.58 10.45 10.20
C THR A 174 2.32 10.63 9.37
N TYR A 175 2.35 11.52 8.36
CA TYR A 175 1.16 11.89 7.59
C TYR A 175 1.45 12.12 6.10
N ILE A 176 0.39 12.01 5.29
CA ILE A 176 0.33 12.55 3.93
C ILE A 176 -0.82 13.56 3.82
N LYS A 177 -0.68 14.58 2.98
CA LYS A 177 -1.77 15.50 2.61
C LYS A 177 -2.07 15.32 1.13
N LEU A 178 -3.32 14.96 0.85
CA LEU A 178 -3.79 14.71 -0.50
C LEU A 178 -4.83 15.76 -0.89
N LEU A 179 -4.66 16.34 -2.07
CA LEU A 179 -5.74 17.07 -2.75
C LEU A 179 -6.49 16.07 -3.62
N GLY A 180 -7.80 15.95 -3.41
CA GLY A 180 -8.64 15.00 -4.10
C GLY A 180 -10.11 15.42 -4.11
N ARG A 181 -10.94 14.68 -4.84
CA ARG A 181 -12.38 14.81 -4.82
C ARG A 181 -12.90 14.03 -3.63
N TRP A 182 -13.67 14.70 -2.79
CA TRP A 182 -14.14 14.23 -1.50
C TRP A 182 -15.66 14.25 -1.45
N ARG A 183 -16.23 13.21 -0.84
CA ARG A 183 -17.66 13.16 -0.54
C ARG A 183 -17.91 12.55 0.83
N SER A 184 -18.40 13.37 1.77
CA SER A 184 -18.77 12.91 3.10
C SER A 184 -20.02 12.02 3.05
N THR A 185 -20.12 11.01 3.91
CA THR A 185 -21.34 10.20 4.04
C THR A 185 -22.54 10.96 4.59
N GLY A 186 -22.32 12.12 5.22
CA GLY A 186 -23.38 13.03 5.64
C GLY A 186 -24.26 13.52 4.48
N SER A 187 -23.71 13.61 3.27
CA SER A 187 -24.40 14.13 2.09
C SER A 187 -25.12 13.09 1.23
N TRP A 188 -25.06 11.81 1.59
CA TRP A 188 -25.74 10.74 0.84
C TRP A 188 -27.16 10.60 1.36
N ASP A 189 -28.12 10.29 0.51
CA ASP A 189 -29.52 10.20 0.95
C ASP A 189 -29.74 8.92 1.76
N GLU A 190 -29.25 7.80 1.26
CA GLU A 190 -29.34 6.49 1.90
C GLU A 190 -28.04 5.68 1.72
N ILE A 191 -27.65 4.94 2.76
CA ILE A 191 -26.54 3.98 2.73
C ILE A 191 -27.16 2.64 3.11
N THR A 192 -27.35 1.76 2.13
CA THR A 192 -27.85 0.42 2.41
C THR A 192 -26.66 -0.49 2.66
N ILE A 193 -26.54 -0.89 3.92
CA ILE A 193 -25.57 -1.89 4.37
C ILE A 193 -26.16 -3.26 4.07
N PRO A 194 -25.40 -4.18 3.44
CA PRO A 194 -25.86 -5.55 3.22
C PRO A 194 -26.22 -6.22 4.54
N THR A 195 -27.35 -6.90 4.57
CA THR A 195 -27.80 -7.65 5.75
C THR A 195 -27.09 -8.99 5.91
N ASP A 196 -26.39 -9.46 4.87
CA ASP A 196 -25.66 -10.72 4.89
C ASP A 196 -24.21 -10.50 5.33
N SER A 197 -23.78 -11.29 6.31
CA SER A 197 -22.49 -11.09 6.96
C SER A 197 -21.27 -11.32 6.05
N ASN A 198 -21.51 -11.88 4.86
CA ASN A 198 -20.51 -12.26 3.87
C ASN A 198 -20.42 -11.28 2.70
N SER A 199 -21.29 -10.26 2.61
CA SER A 199 -21.26 -9.32 1.50
C SER A 199 -20.38 -8.11 1.80
N THR A 200 -19.48 -7.83 0.86
CA THR A 200 -18.65 -6.63 0.81
C THR A 200 -19.20 -5.60 -0.18
N HIS A 201 -20.35 -5.86 -0.82
CA HIS A 201 -20.98 -5.00 -1.81
C HIS A 201 -21.90 -4.01 -1.11
N TRP A 202 -21.49 -2.76 -0.93
CA TRP A 202 -22.33 -1.74 -0.30
C TRP A 202 -23.08 -0.97 -1.38
N TYR A 203 -24.32 -0.58 -1.09
CA TYR A 203 -25.10 0.26 -2.02
C TYR A 203 -25.17 1.67 -1.45
N LEU A 204 -24.55 2.60 -2.16
CA LEU A 204 -24.57 4.02 -1.81
C LEU A 204 -25.60 4.70 -2.72
N TYR A 205 -26.63 5.30 -2.13
CA TYR A 205 -27.69 5.98 -2.85
C TYR A 205 -27.56 7.48 -2.71
N ASP A 206 -27.67 8.19 -3.82
CA ASP A 206 -27.83 9.62 -3.84
C ASP A 206 -29.03 10.04 -4.70
N HIS A 207 -29.29 11.35 -4.73
CA HIS A 207 -30.37 11.97 -5.50
C HIS A 207 -30.30 11.74 -7.02
N HIS A 208 -29.16 11.27 -7.56
CA HIS A 208 -28.99 10.90 -8.96
C HIS A 208 -29.24 9.41 -9.20
N GLY A 209 -29.10 8.56 -8.18
CA GLY A 209 -29.49 7.17 -8.23
C GLY A 209 -28.63 6.26 -7.37
N MET A 210 -28.56 4.99 -7.76
CA MET A 210 -27.75 3.98 -7.09
C MET A 210 -26.33 4.01 -7.64
N THR A 211 -25.35 4.36 -6.81
CA THR A 211 -23.94 4.09 -7.09
C THR A 211 -23.59 2.70 -6.54
N HIS A 212 -23.21 1.77 -7.41
CA HIS A 212 -22.74 0.45 -6.99
C HIS A 212 -21.29 0.54 -6.51
N ALA A 213 -21.06 0.34 -5.20
CA ALA A 213 -19.73 0.48 -4.58
C ALA A 213 -19.37 -0.73 -3.71
N THR A 214 -18.38 -1.52 -4.11
CA THR A 214 -17.85 -2.57 -3.23
C THR A 214 -16.90 -1.93 -2.22
N CYS A 215 -17.16 -2.13 -0.93
CA CYS A 215 -16.36 -1.57 0.15
C CYS A 215 -15.57 -2.67 0.86
N SER A 216 -14.26 -2.49 0.96
CA SER A 216 -13.33 -3.33 1.71
C SER A 216 -12.74 -2.54 2.86
N PHE A 217 -12.99 -2.95 4.09
CA PHE A 217 -12.49 -2.27 5.29
C PHE A 217 -11.19 -2.89 5.78
N ASP A 218 -10.24 -2.05 6.17
CA ASP A 218 -8.89 -2.45 6.58
C ASP A 218 -8.91 -3.37 7.83
N VAL A 219 -9.93 -3.26 8.68
CA VAL A 219 -10.07 -3.99 9.94
C VAL A 219 -11.48 -4.52 10.13
N GLY A 220 -11.59 -5.73 10.67
CA GLY A 220 -12.87 -6.24 11.17
C GLY A 220 -13.84 -6.72 10.09
N ALA A 221 -13.34 -7.24 8.96
CA ALA A 221 -14.10 -7.70 7.78
C ALA A 221 -15.31 -8.65 8.07
N ASN A 222 -15.48 -9.15 9.29
CA ASN A 222 -16.74 -9.73 9.73
C ASN A 222 -17.71 -8.61 10.12
N THR A 223 -18.63 -8.30 9.20
CA THR A 223 -19.73 -7.31 9.27
C THR A 223 -20.35 -7.05 10.66
N ASP A 224 -20.47 -8.07 11.51
CA ASP A 224 -20.96 -7.98 12.90
C ASP A 224 -20.22 -6.92 13.75
N HIS A 225 -18.94 -6.65 13.46
CA HIS A 225 -18.11 -5.68 14.18
C HIS A 225 -18.00 -4.32 13.50
N ILE A 226 -18.33 -4.23 12.21
CA ILE A 226 -18.27 -3.00 11.42
C ILE A 226 -19.52 -2.17 11.70
N HIS A 227 -20.70 -2.80 11.61
CA HIS A 227 -22.01 -2.14 11.60
C HIS A 227 -22.32 -1.18 12.79
N PRO A 228 -21.89 -1.41 14.04
CA PRO A 228 -22.26 -0.53 15.16
C PRO A 228 -21.51 0.82 15.21
N HIS A 229 -20.42 0.97 14.45
CA HIS A 229 -19.47 2.07 14.62
C HIS A 229 -19.46 3.11 13.48
N PHE A 230 -20.22 2.90 12.41
CA PHE A 230 -20.31 3.85 11.29
C PHE A 230 -21.56 4.72 11.42
N GLN A 231 -21.43 5.85 12.14
CA GLN A 231 -22.45 6.88 12.10
C GLN A 231 -22.32 7.67 10.79
N LYS A 232 -23.46 7.98 10.16
CA LYS A 232 -23.52 8.81 8.97
C LYS A 232 -22.88 10.17 9.27
N GLY A 233 -21.89 10.58 8.46
CA GLY A 233 -21.16 11.84 8.63
C GLY A 233 -19.73 11.70 9.17
N ASP A 234 -19.41 10.62 9.89
CA ASP A 234 -18.09 10.42 10.50
C ASP A 234 -17.01 9.97 9.50
N TRP A 235 -17.43 9.63 8.28
CA TRP A 235 -16.57 9.11 7.23
C TRP A 235 -16.97 9.62 5.84
N GLY A 236 -16.15 9.35 4.84
CA GLY A 236 -16.42 9.72 3.46
C GLY A 236 -15.44 9.06 2.50
N LEU A 237 -15.61 9.38 1.21
CA LEU A 237 -14.84 8.83 0.11
C LEU A 237 -13.92 9.88 -0.49
N LEU A 238 -12.64 9.54 -0.66
CA LEU A 238 -11.67 10.33 -1.40
C LEU A 238 -11.33 9.61 -2.71
N GLN A 239 -11.74 10.14 -3.86
CA GLN A 239 -11.40 9.56 -5.16
C GLN A 239 -9.88 9.55 -5.34
N ILE A 240 -9.32 8.37 -5.64
CA ILE A 240 -7.89 8.16 -5.91
C ILE A 240 -7.63 8.34 -7.41
N ALA A 241 -8.26 7.50 -8.24
CA ALA A 241 -8.22 7.54 -9.69
C ALA A 241 -9.14 6.47 -10.30
N THR A 242 -9.16 6.40 -11.63
CA THR A 242 -9.96 5.45 -12.40
C THR A 242 -9.06 4.51 -13.21
N TRP A 243 -9.41 3.23 -13.24
CA TRP A 243 -8.68 2.19 -13.98
C TRP A 243 -9.63 1.39 -14.85
N ASP A 244 -9.11 0.96 -16.01
CA ASP A 244 -9.72 -0.08 -16.82
C ASP A 244 -9.08 -1.42 -16.41
N ILE A 245 -9.93 -2.32 -15.89
CA ILE A 245 -9.55 -3.68 -15.51
C ILE A 245 -9.96 -4.61 -16.65
N TYR A 246 -8.97 -5.25 -17.26
CA TYR A 246 -9.21 -6.18 -18.35
C TYR A 246 -9.39 -7.60 -17.84
N SER A 247 -10.55 -8.18 -18.10
CA SER A 247 -10.75 -9.62 -17.98
C SER A 247 -10.65 -10.31 -19.35
N HIS A 248 -10.69 -11.64 -19.38
CA HIS A 248 -10.71 -12.39 -20.64
C HIS A 248 -11.97 -12.14 -21.49
N VAL A 249 -13.01 -11.52 -20.92
CA VAL A 249 -14.34 -11.42 -21.53
C VAL A 249 -14.80 -9.97 -21.69
N ASP A 250 -14.42 -9.10 -20.76
CA ASP A 250 -14.89 -7.71 -20.72
C ASP A 250 -13.87 -6.76 -20.08
N THR A 251 -14.02 -5.45 -20.35
CA THR A 251 -13.28 -4.37 -19.68
C THR A 251 -14.21 -3.71 -18.66
N THR A 252 -13.80 -3.73 -17.40
CA THR A 252 -14.57 -3.10 -16.33
C THR A 252 -13.86 -1.83 -15.90
N ARG A 253 -14.57 -0.69 -15.96
CA ARG A 253 -14.06 0.57 -15.45
C ARG A 253 -14.40 0.74 -13.98
N VAL A 254 -13.37 1.01 -13.18
CA VAL A 254 -13.50 1.13 -11.73
C VAL A 254 -12.85 2.42 -11.26
N LEU A 255 -13.63 3.24 -10.55
CA LEU A 255 -13.09 4.34 -9.75
C LEU A 255 -12.79 3.82 -8.35
N TYR A 256 -11.53 3.97 -7.95
CA TYR A 256 -11.11 3.64 -6.59
C TYR A 256 -11.16 4.88 -5.70
N ALA A 257 -11.73 4.72 -4.52
CA ALA A 257 -11.76 5.76 -3.50
C ALA A 257 -11.29 5.23 -2.16
N LEU A 258 -10.53 6.02 -1.39
CA LEU A 258 -10.25 5.70 0.01
C LEU A 258 -11.49 5.94 0.84
N ILE A 259 -11.80 5.02 1.74
CA ILE A 259 -12.75 5.24 2.82
C ILE A 259 -11.97 5.87 3.97
N LEU A 260 -12.30 7.12 4.29
CA LEU A 260 -11.61 7.88 5.34
C LEU A 260 -12.58 8.23 6.46
N ARG A 261 -12.13 8.11 7.70
CA ARG A 261 -12.86 8.52 8.91
C ARG A 261 -12.19 9.74 9.52
N SER A 262 -12.97 10.74 9.93
CA SER A 262 -12.43 11.90 10.65
C SER A 262 -11.94 11.48 12.04
N VAL A 263 -10.78 12.00 12.46
CA VAL A 263 -10.27 11.82 13.81
C VAL A 263 -11.06 12.73 14.76
N PRO A 264 -11.73 12.18 15.80
CA PRO A 264 -12.54 13.00 16.70
C PRO A 264 -11.73 14.12 17.36
N GLY A 265 -12.26 15.34 17.33
CA GLY A 265 -11.67 16.50 17.99
C GLY A 265 -10.46 17.12 17.26
N VAL A 266 -10.12 16.65 16.06
CA VAL A 266 -9.07 17.25 15.23
C VAL A 266 -9.63 17.58 13.85
N ASP A 267 -9.71 18.87 13.55
CA ASP A 267 -10.20 19.32 12.25
C ASP A 267 -9.29 18.84 11.10
N GLU A 268 -9.93 18.38 10.04
CA GLU A 268 -9.31 17.98 8.78
C GLU A 268 -8.23 16.88 8.87
N LEU A 269 -8.24 16.12 9.96
CA LEU A 269 -7.40 14.94 10.15
C LEU A 269 -8.22 13.66 9.97
N TYR A 270 -7.70 12.74 9.18
CA TYR A 270 -8.39 11.53 8.79
C TYR A 270 -7.53 10.29 8.98
N GLU A 271 -8.18 9.17 9.22
CA GLU A 271 -7.60 7.82 9.16
C GLU A 271 -8.21 7.10 7.96
N ARG A 272 -7.37 6.41 7.20
CA ARG A 272 -7.85 5.42 6.23
C ARG A 272 -8.46 4.26 7.01
N ILE A 273 -9.64 3.83 6.61
CA ILE A 273 -10.35 2.70 7.21
C ILE A 273 -10.75 1.64 6.18
N GLY A 274 -10.51 1.90 4.89
CA GLY A 274 -10.82 0.98 3.82
C GLY A 274 -10.66 1.59 2.44
N ILE A 275 -11.13 0.85 1.44
CA ILE A 275 -11.17 1.22 0.03
C ILE A 275 -12.54 0.88 -0.55
N ALA A 276 -13.03 1.71 -1.46
CA ALA A 276 -14.28 1.54 -2.19
C ALA A 276 -14.01 1.44 -3.70
N HIS A 277 -14.66 0.47 -4.35
CA HIS A 277 -14.60 0.22 -5.78
C HIS A 277 -15.94 0.64 -6.37
N ILE A 278 -15.95 1.76 -7.10
CA ILE A 278 -17.16 2.29 -7.73
C ILE A 278 -17.15 1.86 -9.19
N TYR A 279 -18.07 0.99 -9.56
CA TYR A 279 -18.18 0.48 -10.93
C TYR A 279 -18.95 1.48 -11.79
N THR A 280 -18.33 1.88 -12.90
CA THR A 280 -18.90 2.90 -13.78
C THR A 280 -19.30 2.27 -15.10
N ASP A 281 -20.58 1.97 -15.28
CA ASP A 281 -21.05 1.23 -16.46
C ASP A 281 -21.29 2.09 -17.72
N ASP A 282 -21.31 3.43 -17.63
CA ASP A 282 -21.17 4.37 -18.77
C ASP A 282 -21.20 5.85 -18.29
N ILE A 283 -20.96 6.79 -19.24
CA ILE A 283 -20.84 8.27 -19.22
C ILE A 283 -21.60 9.07 -18.12
N ALA A 284 -22.65 8.54 -17.50
CA ALA A 284 -23.40 9.20 -16.42
C ALA A 284 -22.55 9.40 -15.14
N THR A 285 -21.64 8.47 -14.86
CA THR A 285 -20.78 8.50 -13.67
C THR A 285 -19.77 9.64 -13.68
N ASP A 286 -19.25 10.04 -14.85
CA ASP A 286 -18.34 11.19 -14.94
C ASP A 286 -19.02 12.50 -14.49
N ALA A 287 -20.33 12.67 -14.75
CA ALA A 287 -21.10 13.81 -14.29
C ALA A 287 -21.38 13.78 -12.77
N GLU A 288 -21.67 12.60 -12.22
CA GLU A 288 -21.96 12.42 -10.78
C GLU A 288 -20.70 12.56 -9.90
N ILE A 289 -19.54 12.13 -10.41
CA ILE A 289 -18.25 12.31 -9.73
C ILE A 289 -17.78 13.78 -9.80
N LEU A 290 -18.21 14.55 -10.79
CA LEU A 290 -17.89 15.98 -10.91
C LEU A 290 -18.48 16.84 -9.80
N ASP A 291 -19.56 16.37 -9.14
CA ASP A 291 -20.21 17.08 -8.02
C ASP A 291 -19.51 16.88 -6.67
N TRP A 292 -18.45 16.06 -6.62
CA TRP A 292 -17.67 15.87 -5.41
C TRP A 292 -16.85 17.13 -5.11
N GLU A 293 -16.80 17.52 -3.83
CA GLU A 293 -16.03 18.67 -3.37
C GLU A 293 -14.54 18.41 -3.59
N VAL A 294 -13.80 19.38 -4.13
CA VAL A 294 -12.34 19.30 -4.17
C VAL A 294 -11.79 19.79 -2.85
N LYS A 295 -11.13 18.90 -2.08
CA LYS A 295 -10.65 19.19 -0.73
C LYS A 295 -9.24 18.65 -0.51
N THR A 296 -8.46 19.34 0.33
CA THR A 296 -7.19 18.82 0.85
C THR A 296 -7.44 18.11 2.18
N LEU A 297 -7.03 16.85 2.29
CA LEU A 297 -7.22 16.02 3.47
C LEU A 297 -5.86 15.58 4.01
N LYS A 298 -5.67 15.69 5.33
CA LYS A 298 -4.49 15.16 6.01
C LYS A 298 -4.80 13.77 6.55
N ILE A 299 -4.02 12.78 6.16
CA ILE A 299 -4.21 11.37 6.52
C ILE A 299 -3.03 10.90 7.37
N VAL A 300 -3.31 10.32 8.54
CA VAL A 300 -2.34 9.75 9.50
C VAL A 300 -2.43 8.23 9.58
#